data_AF-A0A821PXA5-F1
#
_entry.id   AF-A0A821PXA5-F1
#
_cell.length_a   1.000
_cell.length_b   1.000
_cell.length_c   1.000
_cell.angle_alpha   90.00
_cell.angle_beta   90.00
_cell.angle_gamma   90.00
#
_symmetry.space_group_name_H-M   'P 1'
#
loop_
_entity.id
_entity.type
_entity.pdbx_description
1 polymer ?
#
loop_
_entity_poly.entity_id
_entity_poly.type
_entity_poly.pdbx_seq_one_letter_code
_entity_poly.pdbx_strand_id
1 'polypeptide(L)'
;LIIRVTDKGNNFYIGSAIEFEKKAQKFFTDTNAFIELSSNPFNEILDKVIQLLNTLRGKNFIRKWQYEQMMPDRTNCELAHLYFNPKTHKDGIPVRPIESTIHASTTKIS
;
A
#
# COMPACT_ATOMS: atom_id res chain seq x y z
N LEU A 1 -14.08 -10.40 -15.45
CA LEU A 1 -14.51 -10.98 -14.15
C LEU A 1 -13.55 -10.48 -13.09
N ILE A 2 -14.03 -10.17 -11.88
CA ILE A 2 -13.17 -9.84 -10.73
C ILE A 2 -13.58 -10.65 -9.51
N ILE A 3 -12.59 -11.07 -8.73
CA ILE A 3 -12.77 -11.75 -7.44
C ILE A 3 -12.00 -10.94 -6.38
N ARG A 4 -12.70 -10.52 -5.32
CA ARG A 4 -12.13 -9.73 -4.21
C ARG A 4 -12.71 -10.17 -2.88
N VAL A 5 -11.93 -10.00 -1.82
CA VAL A 5 -12.46 -10.05 -0.45
C VAL A 5 -13.40 -8.87 -0.21
N THR A 6 -14.49 -9.10 0.52
CA THR A 6 -15.41 -8.04 0.89
C THR A 6 -14.85 -7.15 1.99
N ASP A 7 -15.25 -5.88 2.00
CA ASP A 7 -14.87 -4.90 3.01
C ASP A 7 -15.26 -5.30 4.45
N LYS A 8 -16.40 -5.98 4.58
CA LYS A 8 -16.89 -6.54 5.83
C LYS A 8 -17.39 -7.95 5.58
N GLY A 9 -17.04 -8.87 6.48
CA GLY A 9 -17.36 -10.28 6.35
C GLY A 9 -16.25 -11.06 5.65
N ASN A 10 -16.11 -12.34 5.99
CA ASN A 10 -15.10 -13.24 5.46
C ASN A 10 -15.60 -13.94 4.17
N ASN A 11 -16.09 -13.15 3.22
CA ASN A 11 -16.72 -13.62 1.99
C ASN A 11 -16.04 -13.04 0.75
N PHE A 12 -16.31 -13.66 -0.41
CA PHE A 12 -15.81 -13.19 -1.70
C PHE A 12 -16.91 -12.47 -2.48
N TYR A 13 -16.55 -11.33 -3.07
CA TYR A 13 -17.30 -10.67 -4.11
C TYR A 13 -16.83 -11.18 -5.47
N ILE A 14 -17.78 -11.62 -6.30
CA ILE A 14 -17.56 -12.01 -7.69
C ILE A 14 -18.41 -11.07 -8.56
N GLY A 15 -17.79 -10.39 -9.53
CA GLY A 15 -18.51 -9.40 -10.33
C GLY A 15 -17.85 -9.01 -11.65
N SER A 16 -18.45 -8.02 -12.31
CA SER A 16 -17.91 -7.43 -13.53
C SER A 16 -16.64 -6.63 -13.21
N ALA A 17 -15.55 -6.90 -13.93
CA ALA A 17 -14.31 -6.14 -13.81
C ALA A 17 -14.50 -4.67 -14.25
N ILE A 18 -15.26 -4.47 -15.33
CA ILE A 18 -15.54 -3.14 -15.89
C ILE A 18 -16.30 -2.27 -14.89
N GLU A 19 -17.31 -2.82 -14.22
CA GLU A 19 -18.09 -2.07 -13.21
C GLU A 19 -17.27 -1.79 -11.95
N PHE A 20 -16.38 -2.71 -11.58
CA PHE A 20 -15.47 -2.49 -10.46
C PHE A 20 -14.45 -1.39 -10.77
N GLU A 21 -13.85 -1.39 -11.95
CA GLU A 21 -12.95 -0.33 -12.41
C GLU A 21 -13.67 1.01 -12.42
N LYS A 22 -14.84 1.14 -13.05
CA LYS A 22 -15.63 2.38 -13.01
C LYS A 22 -15.84 2.93 -11.60
N LYS A 23 -16.07 2.06 -10.60
CA LYS A 23 -16.20 2.47 -9.20
C LYS A 23 -14.89 2.96 -8.59
N ALA A 24 -13.76 2.34 -8.92
CA ALA A 24 -12.44 2.81 -8.52
C ALA A 24 -12.10 4.17 -9.17
N GLN A 25 -12.31 4.31 -10.48
CA GLN A 25 -12.16 5.59 -11.18
C GLN A 25 -13.05 6.69 -10.60
N LYS A 26 -14.31 6.36 -10.27
CA LYS A 26 -15.21 7.29 -9.59
C LYS A 26 -14.65 7.73 -8.24
N PHE A 27 -14.11 6.81 -7.45
CA PHE A 27 -13.47 7.15 -6.18
C PHE A 27 -12.29 8.12 -6.37
N PHE A 28 -11.43 7.90 -7.36
CA PHE A 28 -10.33 8.81 -7.65
C PHE A 28 -10.82 10.21 -8.05
N THR A 29 -11.83 10.27 -8.92
CA THR A 29 -12.41 11.53 -9.41
C THR A 29 -13.10 12.30 -8.27
N ASP A 30 -13.87 11.60 -7.44
CA ASP A 30 -14.65 12.21 -6.36
C ASP A 30 -13.77 12.73 -5.22
N THR A 31 -12.62 12.09 -4.96
CA THR A 31 -11.76 12.44 -3.80
C THR A 31 -10.56 13.28 -4.15
N ASN A 32 -10.04 13.19 -5.39
CA ASN A 32 -8.78 13.80 -5.81
C ASN A 32 -7.61 13.51 -4.83
N ALA A 33 -7.64 12.37 -4.14
CA ALA A 33 -6.69 12.02 -3.08
C ALA A 33 -5.41 11.36 -3.59
N PHE A 34 -5.41 10.87 -4.83
CA PHE A 34 -4.29 10.15 -5.43
C PHE A 34 -3.94 10.76 -6.78
N ILE A 35 -2.66 10.69 -7.13
CA ILE A 35 -2.14 11.05 -8.45
C ILE A 35 -1.47 9.84 -9.09
N GLU A 36 -1.55 9.74 -10.40
CA GLU A 36 -0.77 8.78 -11.15
C GLU A 36 0.70 9.19 -11.16
N LEU A 37 1.60 8.24 -10.89
CA LEU A 37 3.03 8.47 -10.95
C LEU A 37 3.55 8.18 -12.36
N SER A 38 4.44 9.04 -12.85
CA SER A 38 5.08 8.87 -14.17
C SER A 38 6.09 7.72 -14.21
N SER A 39 6.55 7.24 -13.06
CA SER A 39 7.58 6.19 -12.94
C SER A 39 7.48 5.47 -11.61
N ASN A 40 7.98 4.24 -11.54
CA ASN A 40 8.02 3.45 -10.29
C ASN A 40 9.09 4.02 -9.32
N PRO A 41 8.70 4.54 -8.13
CA PRO A 41 9.64 5.16 -7.19
C PRO A 41 10.29 4.16 -6.21
N PHE A 42 10.04 2.86 -6.36
CA PHE A 42 10.42 1.84 -5.37
C PHE A 42 11.89 1.91 -4.93
N ASN A 43 12.82 1.88 -5.88
CA ASN A 43 14.25 1.89 -5.56
C ASN A 43 14.67 3.19 -4.85
N GLU A 44 14.13 4.34 -5.29
CA GLU A 44 14.43 5.63 -4.68
C GLU A 44 13.99 5.68 -3.21
N ILE A 45 12.78 5.20 -2.92
CA ILE A 45 12.25 5.16 -1.55
C ILE A 45 13.06 4.17 -0.70
N LEU A 46 13.35 2.98 -1.23
CA LEU A 46 14.16 1.97 -0.54
C LEU A 46 15.55 2.50 -0.17
N ASP A 47 16.24 3.13 -1.12
CA ASP A 47 17.58 3.67 -0.88
C ASP A 47 17.55 4.82 0.13
N LYS A 48 16.52 5.69 0.11
CA LYS A 48 16.33 6.73 1.13
C LYS A 48 16.15 6.17 2.54
N VAL A 49 15.37 5.10 2.70
CA VAL A 49 15.19 4.44 4.00
C VAL A 49 16.51 3.86 4.50
N ILE A 50 17.25 3.17 3.63
CA ILE A 50 18.56 2.59 3.97
C ILE A 50 19.55 3.69 4.38
N GLN A 51 19.60 4.78 3.61
CA GLN A 51 20.46 5.93 3.91
C GLN A 51 20.10 6.58 5.26
N LEU A 52 18.80 6.73 5.56
CA LEU A 52 18.32 7.24 6.84
C LEU A 52 18.82 6.35 7.99
N LEU A 53 18.60 5.04 7.91
CA LEU A 53 19.01 4.09 8.96
C LEU A 53 20.53 4.06 9.16
N ASN A 54 21.29 4.08 8.08
CA ASN A 54 22.76 4.19 8.12
C ASN A 54 23.21 5.47 8.84
N THR A 55 22.56 6.60 8.54
CA THR A 55 22.86 7.89 9.16
C THR A 55 22.54 7.88 10.66
N LEU A 56 21.37 7.36 11.04
CA LEU A 56 20.96 7.26 12.44
C LEU A 56 21.88 6.34 13.23
N ARG A 57 22.31 5.22 12.63
CA ARG A 57 23.23 4.28 13.27
C ARG A 57 24.64 4.88 13.40
N GLY A 58 25.14 5.54 12.35
CA GLY A 58 26.45 6.20 12.36
C GLY A 58 26.55 7.32 13.40
N LYS A 59 25.43 8.00 13.69
CA LYS A 59 25.33 9.02 14.76
C LYS A 59 24.99 8.46 16.14
N ASN A 60 24.91 7.13 16.30
CA ASN A 60 24.50 6.46 17.52
C ASN A 60 23.12 6.87 18.07
N PHE A 61 22.21 7.36 17.21
CA PHE A 61 20.83 7.66 17.60
C PHE A 61 19.97 6.41 17.76
N ILE A 62 20.37 5.29 17.14
CA ILE A 62 19.71 4.00 17.27
C ILE A 62 20.72 2.91 17.65
N ARG A 63 20.24 1.94 18.44
CA ARG A 63 21.00 0.74 18.84
C ARG A 63 21.10 -0.23 17.67
N LYS A 64 22.08 -1.14 17.73
CA LYS A 64 22.29 -2.17 16.71
C LYS A 64 21.02 -2.99 16.44
N TRP A 65 20.34 -3.45 17.50
CA TRP A 65 19.12 -4.25 17.35
C TRP A 65 17.98 -3.47 16.68
N GLN A 66 17.85 -2.16 16.93
CA GLN A 66 16.85 -1.32 16.28
C GLN A 66 17.16 -1.20 14.79
N TYR A 67 18.42 -0.93 14.45
CA TYR A 67 18.88 -0.88 13.06
C TYR A 67 18.59 -2.19 12.32
N GLU A 68 18.92 -3.34 12.91
CA GLU A 68 18.69 -4.66 12.30
C GLU A 68 17.21 -4.97 12.13
N GLN A 69 16.36 -4.61 13.10
CA GLN A 69 14.92 -4.80 12.99
C GLN A 69 14.31 -3.91 11.91
N MET A 70 14.70 -2.63 11.85
CA MET A 70 14.13 -1.64 10.94
C MET A 70 14.66 -1.73 9.51
N MET A 71 15.82 -2.35 9.29
CA MET A 71 16.41 -2.49 7.96
C MET A 71 15.46 -3.26 7.02
N PRO A 72 15.06 -2.66 5.89
CA PRO A 72 14.26 -3.37 4.90
C PRO A 72 15.06 -4.50 4.24
N ASP A 73 14.40 -5.63 3.99
CA ASP A 73 14.96 -6.72 3.20
C ASP A 73 14.77 -6.40 1.71
N ARG A 74 15.85 -6.11 0.99
CA ARG A 74 15.81 -5.77 -0.44
C ARG A 74 15.15 -6.86 -1.30
N THR A 75 15.17 -8.12 -0.85
CA THR A 75 14.61 -9.25 -1.61
C THR A 75 13.13 -9.47 -1.35
N ASN A 76 12.59 -8.91 -0.27
CA ASN A 76 11.23 -9.17 0.21
C ASN A 76 10.47 -7.86 0.49
N CYS A 77 10.89 -6.79 -0.19
CA CYS A 77 10.30 -5.46 -0.07
C CYS A 77 9.56 -5.12 -1.37
N GLU A 78 8.40 -4.49 -1.23
CA GLU A 78 7.56 -4.07 -2.36
C GLU A 78 7.12 -2.61 -2.23
N LEU A 79 6.64 -2.02 -3.32
CA LEU A 79 6.02 -0.71 -3.26
C LEU A 79 4.66 -0.84 -2.56
N ALA A 80 4.33 0.12 -1.68
CA ALA A 80 2.99 0.21 -1.13
C ALA A 80 1.97 0.25 -2.27
N HIS A 81 0.92 -0.54 -2.15
CA HIS A 81 -0.05 -0.71 -3.23
C HIS A 81 -1.46 -0.36 -2.75
N LEU A 82 -2.17 0.37 -3.62
CA LEU A 82 -3.57 0.71 -3.43
C LEU A 82 -4.44 -0.36 -4.11
N TYR A 83 -5.38 -0.92 -3.36
CA TYR A 83 -6.44 -1.75 -3.91
C TYR A 83 -7.79 -1.39 -3.32
N PHE A 84 -8.83 -2.07 -3.78
CA PHE A 84 -10.21 -1.74 -3.43
C PHE A 84 -10.99 -2.97 -2.95
N ASN A 85 -11.67 -2.84 -1.82
CA ASN A 85 -12.56 -3.86 -1.29
C ASN A 85 -14.04 -3.46 -1.49
N PRO A 86 -14.89 -4.34 -2.07
CA PRO A 86 -16.31 -4.07 -2.24
C PRO A 86 -17.07 -3.99 -0.90
N LYS A 87 -17.85 -2.92 -0.72
CA LYS A 87 -18.77 -2.74 0.41
C LYS A 87 -20.13 -3.36 0.10
N THR A 88 -20.21 -4.68 0.09
CA THR A 88 -21.43 -5.45 -0.24
C THR A 88 -22.63 -5.19 0.67
N HIS A 89 -22.39 -4.64 1.86
CA HIS A 89 -23.42 -4.23 2.82
C HIS A 89 -24.01 -2.82 2.57
N LYS A 90 -23.69 -2.20 1.44
CA LYS A 90 -24.20 -0.87 1.05
C LYS A 90 -24.82 -0.91 -0.34
N ASP A 91 -25.86 -0.12 -0.54
CA ASP A 91 -26.52 0.03 -1.85
C ASP A 91 -25.53 0.48 -2.93
N GLY A 92 -25.67 -0.11 -4.11
CA GLY A 92 -24.76 0.12 -5.23
C GLY A 92 -23.38 -0.52 -5.08
N ILE A 93 -23.06 -1.16 -3.95
CA ILE A 93 -21.78 -1.85 -3.66
C ILE A 93 -20.58 -0.94 -3.99
N PRO A 94 -20.40 0.20 -3.31
CA PRO A 94 -19.23 1.07 -3.51
C PRO A 94 -17.95 0.35 -3.06
N VAL A 95 -16.79 0.92 -3.41
CA VAL A 95 -15.49 0.38 -3.01
C VAL A 95 -14.89 1.12 -1.80
N ARG A 96 -14.12 0.42 -0.96
CA ARG A 96 -13.22 1.03 0.04
C ARG A 96 -11.79 1.02 -0.54
N PRO A 97 -11.08 2.16 -0.62
CA PRO A 97 -9.64 2.15 -0.87
C PRO A 97 -8.89 1.50 0.30
N ILE A 98 -7.92 0.66 0.02
CA ILE A 98 -7.01 0.06 0.98
C ILE A 98 -5.58 0.34 0.50
N GLU A 99 -4.86 1.14 1.28
CA GLU A 99 -3.42 1.33 1.10
C GLU A 99 -2.70 0.26 1.92
N SER A 100 -2.15 -0.74 1.24
CA SER A 100 -1.30 -1.72 1.91
C SER A 100 0.13 -1.25 1.91
N THR A 101 0.66 -1.05 3.12
CA THR A 101 2.07 -0.81 3.38
C THR A 101 2.75 -2.06 3.92
N ILE A 102 2.11 -3.23 3.86
CA ILE A 102 2.75 -4.48 4.29
C ILE A 102 3.93 -4.73 3.35
N HIS A 103 5.10 -5.08 3.91
CA HIS A 103 6.36 -5.26 3.17
C HIS A 103 6.93 -4.02 2.47
N ALA A 104 6.34 -2.84 2.64
CA ALA A 104 6.94 -1.60 2.18
C ALA A 104 8.29 -1.31 2.88
N SER A 105 9.17 -0.57 2.21
CA SER A 105 10.48 -0.22 2.80
C SER A 105 10.33 0.62 4.07
N THR A 106 9.21 1.33 4.20
CA THR A 106 8.88 2.18 5.35
C THR A 106 8.14 1.46 6.47
N THR A 107 7.64 0.23 6.29
CA THR A 107 6.74 -0.45 7.26
C THR A 107 7.33 -0.56 8.66
N LYS A 108 8.64 -0.79 8.76
CA LYS A 108 9.30 -1.05 10.04
C LYS A 108 9.80 0.21 10.74
N ILE A 109 9.68 1.37 10.09
CA ILE A 109 10.12 2.67 10.64
C ILE A 109 8.95 3.63 10.91
N SER A 110 7.72 3.23 10.57
CA SER A 110 6.48 3.98 10.82
C SER A 110 5.92 3.71 12.21
#